data_AF-A0A7V1IIB3-F1
#
_entry.id   AF-A0A7V1IIB3-F1
#
_cell.length_a   1.000
_cell.length_b   1.000
_cell.length_c   1.000
_cell.angle_alpha   90.00
_cell.angle_beta   90.00
_cell.angle_gamma   90.00
#
_symmetry.space_group_name_H-M   'P 1'
#
loop_
_entity.id
_entity.type
_entity.pdbx_description
1 polymer ?
#
loop_
_entity_poly.entity_id
_entity_poly.type
_entity_poly.pdbx_seq_one_letter_code
_entity_poly.pdbx_strand_id
1 'polypeptide(L)'
;MLSRTRDDPFQQTGVEGQRTLHNGTTWQAQSPGDRSRRDRNHVGGASRHGFHEAPRRGPCVPVSAPPLRSRVRRQDARPARHPLRLVEPPHRLFRSPRVGLERLAPALTAFDRGQAARHRPRYRTPRSSRSSHREPPHQGLSGSDSPTRKETWIRGARTQKPLTLLLSLTIAGCATPADDFGLIAASVNPPRIDWSETVDFREVREIYGRRVDFDERCAHQTKARDASEALVAGNYELVLVLTDDLLKECPVDADFHLWRGAALFSIGRDSEGELHKRWYLGLIQSILDSGDGTSAESAYVTISTGEEYSTLSYLRLTPQQQFLVEGPPMVDAISVEDESGEQSTVYFNPALHFLRLAESLQ
;
A
#
# COMPACT_ATOMS: atom_id res chain seq x y z
N MET A 1 -32.96 -25.31 38.46
CA MET A 1 -33.10 -26.60 39.16
C MET A 1 -32.59 -27.70 38.25
N LEU A 2 -31.53 -28.39 38.68
CA LEU A 2 -30.99 -29.69 38.23
C LEU A 2 -30.44 -29.73 36.78
N SER A 3 -29.15 -29.58 36.50
CA SER A 3 -27.94 -30.37 36.88
C SER A 3 -27.77 -31.68 36.09
N ARG A 4 -26.70 -31.74 35.28
CA ARG A 4 -25.80 -32.88 34.93
C ARG A 4 -24.93 -32.47 33.73
N THR A 5 -23.79 -31.80 33.90
CA THR A 5 -22.43 -32.37 34.10
C THR A 5 -22.11 -33.63 33.29
N ARG A 6 -21.24 -33.48 32.29
CA ARG A 6 -20.29 -34.48 31.83
C ARG A 6 -18.98 -33.77 31.51
N ASP A 7 -18.04 -33.95 32.41
CA ASP A 7 -16.62 -33.69 32.25
C ASP A 7 -16.02 -34.82 31.40
N ASP A 8 -15.08 -34.47 30.50
CA ASP A 8 -14.02 -35.39 30.10
C ASP A 8 -12.72 -34.59 29.88
N PRO A 9 -11.59 -34.98 30.52
CA PRO A 9 -10.36 -34.21 30.55
C PRO A 9 -9.40 -34.61 29.42
N PHE A 10 -8.90 -33.63 28.67
CA PHE A 10 -7.74 -33.82 27.80
C PHE A 10 -6.45 -33.76 28.63
N GLN A 11 -5.79 -34.91 28.74
CA GLN A 11 -4.50 -35.06 29.39
C GLN A 11 -3.39 -34.36 28.59
N GLN A 12 -2.65 -33.50 29.27
CA GLN A 12 -1.30 -33.07 28.88
C GLN A 12 -0.32 -34.22 29.18
N THR A 13 0.35 -34.72 28.16
CA THR A 13 1.61 -35.49 28.34
C THR A 13 2.76 -34.62 27.86
N GLY A 14 3.53 -34.12 28.84
CA GLY A 14 4.88 -33.61 28.59
C GLY A 14 5.81 -34.75 28.21
N VAL A 15 6.67 -34.50 27.23
CA VAL A 15 7.88 -35.29 27.01
C VAL A 15 9.04 -34.31 27.01
N GLU A 16 9.71 -34.31 28.15
CA GLU A 16 10.98 -33.68 28.45
C GLU A 16 12.08 -34.44 27.69
N GLY A 17 12.74 -33.75 26.76
CA GLY A 17 13.80 -34.31 25.92
C GLY A 17 15.05 -33.43 25.99
N GLN A 18 15.86 -33.64 27.03
CA GLN A 18 17.22 -33.13 27.10
C GLN A 18 18.05 -33.71 25.93
N ARG A 19 18.60 -32.83 25.08
CA ARG A 19 19.80 -33.13 24.29
C ARG A 19 20.79 -31.98 24.46
N THR A 20 21.84 -32.27 25.20
CA THR A 20 23.05 -31.47 25.27
C THR A 20 24.06 -31.94 24.23
N LEU A 21 24.89 -30.96 23.83
CA LEU A 21 26.25 -31.02 23.29
C LEU A 21 26.50 -30.88 21.76
N HIS A 22 27.12 -29.73 21.49
CA HIS A 22 28.34 -29.49 20.68
C HIS A 22 28.22 -29.25 19.17
N ASN A 23 28.31 -27.97 18.79
CA ASN A 23 29.40 -27.30 18.04
C ASN A 23 28.86 -25.92 17.62
N GLY A 24 29.47 -24.77 17.91
CA GLY A 24 30.89 -24.45 17.87
C GLY A 24 31.17 -23.59 16.64
N THR A 25 30.65 -22.36 16.57
CA THR A 25 31.11 -21.35 15.59
C THR A 25 30.90 -19.95 16.14
N THR A 26 31.94 -19.46 16.80
CA THR A 26 32.10 -18.08 17.26
C THR A 26 32.52 -17.23 16.08
N TRP A 27 31.71 -16.24 15.69
CA TRP A 27 32.15 -15.18 14.77
C TRP A 27 32.93 -14.14 15.57
N GLN A 28 34.27 -14.22 15.49
CA GLN A 28 35.17 -13.17 15.96
C GLN A 28 35.15 -12.02 14.94
N ALA A 29 34.69 -10.85 15.38
CA ALA A 29 34.92 -9.59 14.70
C ALA A 29 36.42 -9.26 14.73
N GLN A 30 37.03 -9.12 13.56
CA GLN A 30 38.38 -8.58 13.41
C GLN A 30 38.29 -7.06 13.25
N SER A 31 38.84 -6.34 14.21
CA SER A 31 39.20 -4.93 14.07
C SER A 31 40.62 -4.81 13.51
N PRO A 32 40.87 -3.94 12.52
CA PRO A 32 42.14 -3.24 12.38
C PRO A 32 41.96 -1.85 13.03
N GLY A 33 42.90 -1.24 13.74
CA GLY A 33 44.33 -1.41 13.84
C GLY A 33 44.83 -0.08 14.41
N ASP A 34 45.57 -0.18 15.49
CA ASP A 34 46.10 0.88 16.35
C ASP A 34 47.07 1.83 15.61
N ARG A 35 46.91 3.15 15.82
CA ARG A 35 47.98 4.16 15.66
C ARG A 35 47.90 5.20 16.78
N SER A 36 48.63 4.89 17.85
CA SER A 36 49.65 5.72 18.49
C SER A 36 49.29 7.13 19.02
N ARG A 37 49.35 7.23 20.36
CA ARG A 37 50.19 8.13 21.17
C ARG A 37 50.06 9.66 21.05
N ARG A 38 49.70 10.25 22.21
CA ARG A 38 50.14 11.51 22.89
C ARG A 38 48.90 12.29 23.35
N ASP A 39 48.80 12.88 24.53
CA ASP A 39 49.62 12.95 25.72
C ASP A 39 48.73 13.30 26.92
N ARG A 40 49.30 13.09 28.11
CA ARG A 40 48.81 13.35 29.46
C ARG A 40 48.23 14.76 29.64
N ASN A 41 47.20 14.92 30.50
CA ASN A 41 47.38 15.58 31.80
C ASN A 41 46.14 15.56 32.72
N HIS A 42 46.42 15.18 33.98
CA HIS A 42 45.92 15.66 35.29
C HIS A 42 44.40 15.84 35.51
N VAL A 43 43.73 15.04 36.36
CA VAL A 43 43.77 14.92 37.85
C VAL A 43 42.98 16.01 38.59
N GLY A 44 41.98 15.54 39.35
CA GLY A 44 41.39 16.19 40.54
C GLY A 44 40.02 16.82 40.26
N GLY A 45 38.94 16.53 40.99
CA GLY A 45 38.77 15.74 42.20
C GLY A 45 37.41 16.07 42.84
N ALA A 46 36.95 15.13 43.66
CA ALA A 46 36.05 15.30 44.81
C ALA A 46 34.59 15.73 44.62
N SER A 47 33.74 14.76 44.94
CA SER A 47 32.38 14.79 45.47
C SER A 47 32.01 15.99 46.36
N ARG A 48 30.72 16.37 46.34
CA ARG A 48 29.94 16.60 47.57
C ARG A 48 28.42 16.61 47.33
N HIS A 49 27.74 16.04 48.33
CA HIS A 49 26.31 15.95 48.57
C HIS A 49 25.56 17.30 48.66
N GLY A 50 24.23 17.26 48.48
CA GLY A 50 23.27 18.23 49.02
C GLY A 50 22.04 18.41 48.11
N PHE A 51 20.92 17.73 48.37
CA PHE A 51 19.75 18.19 49.15
C PHE A 51 18.76 19.11 48.39
N HIS A 52 17.51 18.61 48.33
CA HIS A 52 16.19 19.25 48.23
C HIS A 52 16.05 20.75 47.87
N GLU A 53 15.20 21.06 46.87
CA GLU A 53 13.91 21.77 47.03
C GLU A 53 13.27 22.13 45.69
N ALA A 54 11.95 21.94 45.59
CA ALA A 54 11.05 22.55 44.61
C ALA A 54 9.80 23.03 45.37
N PRO A 55 8.89 23.83 44.81
CA PRO A 55 9.06 25.03 43.99
C PRO A 55 8.35 26.25 44.65
N ARG A 56 8.84 27.48 44.43
CA ARG A 56 8.10 28.69 44.85
C ARG A 56 7.23 29.23 43.71
N ARG A 57 5.92 29.24 43.95
CA ARG A 57 4.90 29.92 43.14
C ARG A 57 5.09 31.44 43.22
N GLY A 58 5.21 32.10 42.07
CA GLY A 58 5.20 33.56 41.97
C GLY A 58 3.76 34.12 41.96
N PRO A 59 3.55 35.38 42.40
CA PRO A 59 2.22 35.98 42.51
C PRO A 59 1.70 36.51 41.15
N CYS A 60 0.39 36.36 40.95
CA CYS A 60 -0.37 36.92 39.85
C CYS A 60 -0.36 38.46 39.89
N VAL A 61 -0.05 39.09 38.77
CA VAL A 61 -0.18 40.54 38.55
C VAL A 61 -1.48 40.80 37.77
N PRO A 62 -2.34 41.75 38.19
CA PRO A 62 -3.51 42.15 37.43
C PRO A 62 -3.11 43.07 36.27
N VAL A 63 -3.51 42.72 35.04
CA VAL A 63 -3.37 43.60 33.87
C VAL A 63 -4.60 44.50 33.79
N SER A 64 -4.37 45.79 34.01
CA SER A 64 -5.33 46.87 33.84
C SER A 64 -5.66 47.10 32.35
N ALA A 65 -6.95 47.22 32.04
CA ALA A 65 -7.44 47.59 30.72
C ALA A 65 -7.19 49.08 30.40
N PRO A 66 -6.82 49.45 29.16
CA PRO A 66 -6.81 50.84 28.71
C PRO A 66 -8.15 51.25 28.05
N PRO A 67 -8.45 52.57 28.01
CA PRO A 67 -9.76 53.09 27.67
C PRO A 67 -10.01 53.29 26.17
N LEU A 68 -11.30 53.20 25.81
CA LEU A 68 -11.91 53.64 24.56
C LEU A 68 -11.62 55.12 24.26
N ARG A 69 -11.09 55.43 23.07
CA ARG A 69 -11.32 56.71 22.39
C ARG A 69 -11.32 56.64 20.85
N SER A 70 -12.48 57.04 20.32
CA SER A 70 -12.75 57.93 19.19
C SER A 70 -12.26 57.63 17.76
N ARG A 71 -13.28 57.42 16.90
CA ARG A 71 -13.54 58.05 15.58
C ARG A 71 -12.33 58.44 14.72
N VAL A 72 -12.16 57.73 13.60
CA VAL A 72 -11.62 58.28 12.35
C VAL A 72 -12.50 57.85 11.17
N ARG A 73 -12.62 58.80 10.25
CA ARG A 73 -13.44 58.88 9.02
C ARG A 73 -13.39 57.66 8.12
N ARG A 74 -14.56 57.37 7.53
CA ARG A 74 -14.72 56.68 6.24
C ARG A 74 -13.91 57.38 5.16
N GLN A 75 -13.05 56.64 4.49
CA GLN A 75 -12.64 56.92 3.11
C GLN A 75 -12.93 55.66 2.28
N ASP A 76 -13.92 55.79 1.42
CA ASP A 76 -14.23 54.84 0.37
C ASP A 76 -13.10 54.87 -0.66
N ALA A 77 -12.26 53.83 -0.65
CA ALA A 77 -11.36 53.52 -1.74
C ALA A 77 -11.61 52.07 -2.15
N ARG A 78 -12.36 51.89 -3.25
CA ARG A 78 -12.49 50.62 -3.95
C ARG A 78 -11.14 50.32 -4.61
N PRO A 79 -10.42 49.23 -4.27
CA PRO A 79 -9.30 48.81 -5.09
C PRO A 79 -9.83 48.17 -6.37
N ALA A 80 -9.23 48.56 -7.50
CA ALA A 80 -9.46 47.93 -8.78
C ALA A 80 -9.10 46.43 -8.66
N ARG A 81 -10.06 45.56 -9.00
CA ARG A 81 -9.85 44.14 -9.15
C ARG A 81 -8.95 43.92 -10.37
N HIS A 82 -7.66 43.72 -10.15
CA HIS A 82 -6.81 43.08 -11.14
C HIS A 82 -7.31 41.65 -11.35
N PRO A 83 -7.47 41.18 -12.60
CA PRO A 83 -7.75 39.77 -12.84
C PRO A 83 -6.58 38.96 -12.31
N LEU A 84 -6.86 38.07 -11.36
CA LEU A 84 -5.95 37.02 -10.94
C LEU A 84 -5.64 36.19 -12.19
N ARG A 85 -4.49 36.48 -12.82
CA ARG A 85 -3.90 35.62 -13.81
C ARG A 85 -3.41 34.41 -13.02
N LEU A 86 -4.17 33.31 -13.09
CA LEU A 86 -3.70 31.98 -12.68
C LEU A 86 -2.38 31.75 -13.42
N VAL A 87 -1.28 31.92 -12.69
CA VAL A 87 0.02 31.41 -13.12
C VAL A 87 -0.12 29.91 -12.96
N GLU A 88 -0.32 29.21 -14.08
CA GLU A 88 -0.24 27.75 -14.09
C GLU A 88 1.08 27.35 -13.43
N PRO A 89 1.07 26.56 -12.35
CA PRO A 89 2.29 26.06 -11.77
C PRO A 89 3.01 25.22 -12.85
N PRO A 90 4.34 25.27 -12.94
CA PRO A 90 5.05 24.43 -13.89
C PRO A 90 4.78 22.96 -13.52
N HIS A 91 3.91 22.32 -14.31
CA HIS A 91 3.70 20.88 -14.31
C HIS A 91 4.99 20.18 -14.76
N ARG A 92 6.03 20.19 -13.91
CA ARG A 92 6.97 19.07 -13.86
C ARG A 92 6.21 17.92 -13.21
N LEU A 93 5.30 17.35 -14.00
CA LEU A 93 4.65 16.09 -13.68
C LEU A 93 5.73 15.13 -13.21
N PHE A 94 5.47 14.55 -12.06
CA PHE A 94 6.15 13.43 -11.45
C PHE A 94 6.49 12.36 -12.52
N ARG A 95 7.63 12.53 -13.17
CA ARG A 95 8.32 11.42 -13.82
C ARG A 95 9.21 10.83 -12.76
N SER A 96 8.62 10.08 -11.82
CA SER A 96 9.38 8.98 -11.22
C SER A 96 10.04 8.26 -12.38
N PRO A 97 11.36 8.01 -12.35
CA PRO A 97 12.02 7.30 -13.43
C PRO A 97 11.29 5.98 -13.58
N ARG A 98 10.49 5.90 -14.66
CA ARG A 98 9.70 4.73 -15.00
C ARG A 98 10.72 3.66 -15.36
N VAL A 99 11.15 2.91 -14.36
CA VAL A 99 11.59 1.55 -14.60
C VAL A 99 10.35 0.86 -15.16
N GLY A 100 10.27 0.76 -16.49
CA GLY A 100 9.14 0.07 -17.12
C GLY A 100 8.97 -1.30 -16.48
N LEU A 101 7.73 -1.73 -16.22
CA LEU A 101 7.43 -3.04 -15.63
C LEU A 101 8.19 -4.19 -16.31
N GLU A 102 8.47 -4.05 -17.61
CA GLU A 102 9.31 -4.99 -18.37
C GLU A 102 10.68 -5.24 -17.74
N ARG A 103 11.32 -4.22 -17.16
CA ARG A 103 12.63 -4.36 -16.47
C ARG A 103 12.49 -5.02 -15.11
N LEU A 104 11.29 -4.99 -14.52
CA LEU A 104 10.96 -5.71 -13.29
C LEU A 104 10.49 -7.14 -13.58
N ALA A 105 10.29 -7.53 -14.85
CA ALA A 105 9.74 -8.83 -15.22
C ALA A 105 10.46 -10.03 -14.56
N PRO A 106 11.79 -10.10 -14.43
CA PRO A 106 12.46 -11.21 -13.74
C PRO A 106 12.10 -11.28 -12.25
N ALA A 107 12.01 -10.13 -11.60
CA ALA A 107 11.66 -9.99 -10.19
C ALA A 107 10.18 -10.31 -9.94
N LEU A 108 9.29 -9.83 -10.81
CA LEU A 108 7.87 -10.18 -10.82
C LEU A 108 7.65 -11.67 -11.11
N THR A 109 8.44 -12.25 -12.01
CA THR A 109 8.39 -13.71 -12.27
C THR A 109 8.84 -14.51 -11.05
N ALA A 110 9.80 -14.02 -10.25
CA ALA A 110 10.15 -14.64 -8.97
C ALA A 110 8.99 -14.56 -7.96
N PHE A 111 8.33 -13.40 -7.89
CA PHE A 111 7.14 -13.15 -7.07
C PHE A 111 5.95 -14.07 -7.45
N ASP A 112 5.74 -14.28 -8.74
CA ASP A 112 4.72 -15.19 -9.29
C ASP A 112 5.10 -16.67 -9.10
N ARG A 113 6.38 -17.04 -9.21
CA ARG A 113 6.84 -18.42 -8.96
C ARG A 113 6.61 -18.88 -7.52
N GLY A 114 6.63 -17.96 -6.55
CA GLY A 114 6.16 -18.24 -5.18
C GLY A 114 4.70 -18.75 -5.14
N GLN A 115 3.83 -18.32 -6.08
CA GLN A 115 2.48 -18.87 -6.21
C GLN A 115 2.50 -20.32 -6.71
N ALA A 116 3.30 -20.61 -7.75
CA ALA A 116 3.31 -21.92 -8.41
C ALA A 116 3.87 -23.05 -7.52
N ALA A 117 4.80 -22.75 -6.61
CA ALA A 117 5.37 -23.73 -5.69
C ALA A 117 4.33 -24.35 -4.73
N ARG A 118 3.20 -23.67 -4.47
CA ARG A 118 2.12 -24.15 -3.59
C ARG A 118 1.12 -25.08 -4.28
N HIS A 119 1.07 -25.11 -5.60
CA HIS A 119 0.14 -25.93 -6.38
C HIS A 119 0.75 -27.23 -6.92
N ARG A 120 1.96 -27.62 -6.50
CA ARG A 120 2.42 -29.00 -6.72
C ARG A 120 1.92 -29.88 -5.58
N PRO A 121 0.83 -30.66 -5.77
CA PRO A 121 0.57 -31.77 -4.86
C PRO A 121 1.84 -32.63 -4.83
N ARG A 122 2.36 -32.86 -3.61
CA ARG A 122 3.42 -33.84 -3.39
C ARG A 122 2.84 -35.22 -3.67
N TYR A 123 2.61 -35.56 -4.93
CA TYR A 123 2.45 -36.93 -5.37
C TYR A 123 3.80 -37.60 -5.15
N ARG A 124 3.92 -38.21 -3.99
CA ARG A 124 4.95 -39.19 -3.68
C ARG A 124 4.64 -40.39 -4.56
N THR A 125 5.15 -40.38 -5.80
CA THR A 125 5.04 -41.54 -6.67
C THR A 125 5.70 -42.73 -5.95
N PRO A 126 4.98 -43.84 -5.77
CA PRO A 126 5.62 -45.08 -5.36
C PRO A 126 6.66 -45.41 -6.42
N ARG A 127 7.89 -45.67 -5.97
CA ARG A 127 8.99 -46.18 -6.80
C ARG A 127 8.59 -47.57 -7.30
N SER A 128 7.88 -47.64 -8.43
CA SER A 128 7.57 -48.91 -9.07
C SER A 128 8.78 -49.41 -9.84
N SER A 129 9.13 -50.64 -9.54
CA SER A 129 10.15 -51.42 -10.20
C SER A 129 9.85 -51.56 -11.69
N ARG A 130 10.87 -51.26 -12.51
CA ARG A 130 11.03 -51.67 -13.90
C ARG A 130 10.48 -53.07 -14.14
N SER A 131 9.49 -53.17 -15.03
CA SER A 131 9.29 -54.37 -15.84
C SER A 131 9.08 -53.94 -17.30
N SER A 132 9.75 -54.66 -18.18
CA SER A 132 9.90 -54.43 -19.61
C SER A 132 8.71 -54.98 -20.39
N HIS A 133 8.04 -54.16 -21.21
CA HIS A 133 7.23 -54.59 -22.36
C HIS A 133 7.25 -53.46 -23.41
N ARG A 134 7.97 -53.65 -24.53
CA ARG A 134 7.51 -54.12 -25.86
C ARG A 134 6.47 -53.21 -26.52
N GLU A 135 6.94 -52.43 -27.48
CA GLU A 135 6.16 -51.73 -28.52
C GLU A 135 5.41 -52.72 -29.42
N PRO A 136 4.34 -52.25 -30.09
CA PRO A 136 4.32 -52.33 -31.55
C PRO A 136 3.89 -51.01 -32.25
N PRO A 137 4.21 -50.87 -33.55
CA PRO A 137 3.94 -49.67 -34.35
C PRO A 137 2.57 -49.75 -35.06
N HIS A 138 2.03 -48.63 -35.51
CA HIS A 138 1.22 -48.41 -36.75
C HIS A 138 0.77 -46.93 -36.76
N GLN A 139 1.28 -46.09 -37.67
CA GLN A 139 0.76 -45.79 -39.02
C GLN A 139 -0.65 -45.19 -39.07
N GLY A 140 -0.74 -43.94 -39.56
CA GLY A 140 -1.62 -43.63 -40.70
C GLY A 140 -2.71 -42.56 -40.53
N LEU A 141 -2.64 -41.57 -41.43
CA LEU A 141 -3.75 -40.91 -42.16
C LEU A 141 -4.52 -39.79 -41.40
N SER A 142 -4.55 -38.54 -41.88
CA SER A 142 -5.11 -37.96 -43.13
C SER A 142 -6.63 -37.69 -43.05
N GLY A 143 -7.04 -36.49 -43.48
CA GLY A 143 -8.44 -36.02 -43.64
C GLY A 143 -8.70 -34.78 -42.78
N SER A 144 -8.59 -33.55 -43.30
CA SER A 144 -9.50 -32.86 -44.23
C SER A 144 -10.93 -32.69 -43.71
N ASP A 145 -11.35 -31.42 -43.71
CA ASP A 145 -12.68 -30.92 -44.08
C ASP A 145 -13.45 -30.11 -43.02
N SER A 146 -13.52 -28.81 -43.32
CA SER A 146 -14.60 -27.90 -42.92
C SER A 146 -15.93 -28.37 -43.53
N PRO A 147 -17.10 -27.96 -42.98
CA PRO A 147 -17.69 -26.74 -43.53
C PRO A 147 -18.52 -25.87 -42.56
N THR A 148 -18.51 -24.59 -42.91
CA THR A 148 -19.56 -23.57 -42.80
C THR A 148 -20.97 -24.03 -42.37
N ARG A 149 -21.51 -23.39 -41.33
CA ARG A 149 -22.96 -23.36 -41.05
C ARG A 149 -23.49 -21.93 -41.09
N LYS A 150 -24.26 -21.65 -42.13
CA LYS A 150 -25.12 -20.47 -42.29
C LYS A 150 -26.47 -20.68 -41.60
N GLU A 151 -27.15 -19.56 -41.31
CA GLU A 151 -28.62 -19.40 -41.22
C GLU A 151 -29.29 -20.00 -39.95
N THR A 152 -30.32 -19.45 -39.31
CA THR A 152 -31.37 -18.49 -39.70
C THR A 152 -32.17 -18.06 -38.45
N TRP A 153 -32.60 -16.79 -38.42
CA TRP A 153 -33.93 -16.29 -38.08
C TRP A 153 -34.90 -17.13 -37.21
N ILE A 154 -35.29 -16.59 -36.06
CA ILE A 154 -36.68 -16.67 -35.55
C ILE A 154 -37.11 -15.31 -34.98
N ARG A 155 -37.99 -14.62 -35.72
CA ARG A 155 -38.84 -13.53 -35.21
C ARG A 155 -39.97 -14.15 -34.40
N GLY A 156 -40.05 -13.83 -33.11
CA GLY A 156 -41.19 -14.14 -32.25
C GLY A 156 -41.74 -12.86 -31.63
N ALA A 157 -42.69 -12.22 -32.30
CA ALA A 157 -43.45 -11.11 -31.75
C ALA A 157 -44.41 -11.63 -30.67
N ARG A 158 -44.17 -11.28 -29.41
CA ARG A 158 -45.14 -11.46 -28.32
C ARG A 158 -45.52 -10.10 -27.76
N THR A 159 -46.72 -9.66 -28.12
CA THR A 159 -47.41 -8.51 -27.55
C THR A 159 -47.78 -8.81 -26.09
N GLN A 160 -47.05 -8.23 -25.14
CA GLN A 160 -47.44 -8.21 -23.73
C GLN A 160 -48.12 -6.86 -23.42
N LYS A 161 -49.28 -6.95 -22.78
CA LYS A 161 -50.08 -5.81 -22.31
C LYS A 161 -49.37 -5.13 -21.13
N PRO A 162 -49.40 -3.79 -21.02
CA PRO A 162 -48.79 -3.09 -19.89
C PRO A 162 -49.71 -3.20 -18.66
N LEU A 163 -49.26 -3.91 -17.63
CA LEU A 163 -49.86 -3.88 -16.30
C LEU A 163 -49.09 -2.82 -15.49
N THR A 164 -49.62 -1.60 -15.50
CA THR A 164 -49.06 -0.45 -14.78
C THR A 164 -49.34 -0.60 -13.29
N LEU A 165 -48.44 -1.25 -12.55
CA LEU A 165 -48.48 -1.29 -11.09
C LEU A 165 -47.64 -0.12 -10.54
N LEU A 166 -48.32 0.97 -10.19
CA LEU A 166 -47.75 2.12 -9.48
C LEU A 166 -47.48 1.72 -8.03
N LEU A 167 -46.30 1.13 -7.78
CA LEU A 167 -45.78 0.89 -6.44
C LEU A 167 -44.82 2.04 -6.09
N SER A 168 -45.39 3.11 -5.53
CA SER A 168 -44.64 4.21 -4.93
C SER A 168 -43.93 3.74 -3.65
N LEU A 169 -42.73 3.18 -3.84
CA LEU A 169 -41.82 2.81 -2.75
C LEU A 169 -41.06 4.06 -2.30
N THR A 170 -41.57 4.72 -1.27
CA THR A 170 -40.83 5.75 -0.53
C THR A 170 -39.68 5.08 0.22
N ILE A 171 -38.50 5.01 -0.41
CA ILE A 171 -37.25 4.67 0.26
C ILE A 171 -36.88 5.90 1.09
N ALA A 172 -37.17 5.86 2.39
CA ALA A 172 -36.56 6.77 3.34
C ALA A 172 -35.07 6.43 3.40
N GLY A 173 -34.28 7.05 2.51
CA GLY A 173 -32.83 6.96 2.53
C GLY A 173 -32.34 7.56 3.84
N CYS A 174 -31.92 6.71 4.78
CA CYS A 174 -31.06 7.13 5.87
C CYS A 174 -29.76 7.63 5.22
N ALA A 175 -29.69 8.93 4.95
CA ALA A 175 -28.42 9.58 4.70
C ALA A 175 -27.59 9.38 5.96
N THR A 176 -26.63 8.46 5.91
CA THR A 176 -25.56 8.41 6.89
C THR A 176 -24.96 9.81 6.93
N PRO A 177 -24.84 10.44 8.11
CA PRO A 177 -24.20 11.75 8.21
C PRO A 177 -22.86 11.63 7.48
N ALA A 178 -22.53 12.63 6.66
CA ALA A 178 -21.23 12.70 6.04
C ALA A 178 -20.21 12.61 7.17
N ASP A 179 -19.59 11.45 7.33
CA ASP A 179 -18.64 11.21 8.41
C ASP A 179 -17.56 12.26 8.27
N ASP A 180 -17.29 12.96 9.37
CA ASP A 180 -16.24 13.97 9.45
C ASP A 180 -14.91 13.28 9.14
N PHE A 181 -14.44 13.38 7.89
CA PHE A 181 -13.15 12.89 7.40
C PHE A 181 -11.99 13.70 8.00
N GLY A 182 -12.06 14.04 9.28
CA GLY A 182 -11.09 14.90 9.95
C GLY A 182 -9.67 14.37 9.77
N LEU A 183 -8.75 15.24 9.40
CA LEU A 183 -7.35 14.85 9.26
C LEU A 183 -6.74 14.53 10.64
N ILE A 184 -5.83 13.57 10.66
CA ILE A 184 -5.08 13.16 11.85
C ILE A 184 -3.81 14.01 11.92
N ALA A 185 -3.66 14.77 13.01
CA ALA A 185 -2.48 15.61 13.23
C ALA A 185 -1.19 14.79 13.33
N ALA A 186 -0.07 15.37 12.88
CA ALA A 186 1.26 14.74 12.89
C ALA A 186 1.71 14.31 14.30
N SER A 187 1.24 15.01 15.33
CA SER A 187 1.53 14.72 16.75
C SER A 187 0.91 13.42 17.26
N VAL A 188 -0.09 12.87 16.57
CA VAL A 188 -0.68 11.56 16.91
C VAL A 188 0.26 10.48 16.38
N ASN A 189 0.71 9.56 17.23
CA ASN A 189 1.56 8.46 16.81
C ASN A 189 0.83 7.59 15.75
N PRO A 190 1.52 7.17 14.67
CA PRO A 190 0.93 6.24 13.72
C PRO A 190 0.64 4.89 14.39
N PRO A 191 -0.35 4.13 13.88
CA PRO A 191 -0.62 2.81 14.40
C PRO A 191 0.62 1.93 14.20
N ARG A 192 0.97 1.18 15.25
CA ARG A 192 2.03 0.18 15.14
C ARG A 192 1.50 -0.98 14.31
N ILE A 193 2.17 -1.26 13.20
CA ILE A 193 1.86 -2.40 12.35
C ILE A 193 2.51 -3.66 12.94
N ASP A 194 1.69 -4.63 13.31
CA ASP A 194 2.14 -6.00 13.52
C ASP A 194 2.02 -6.77 12.20
N TRP A 195 3.17 -7.07 11.59
CA TRP A 195 3.22 -7.79 10.33
C TRP A 195 2.70 -9.23 10.42
N SER A 196 2.51 -9.80 11.61
CA SER A 196 2.10 -11.19 11.82
C SER A 196 0.58 -11.39 11.97
N GLU A 197 -0.17 -10.33 12.22
CA GLU A 197 -1.62 -10.39 12.46
C GLU A 197 -2.45 -10.30 11.16
N THR A 198 -3.73 -10.64 11.28
CA THR A 198 -4.74 -10.32 10.27
C THR A 198 -4.94 -8.81 10.24
N VAL A 199 -4.81 -8.20 9.06
CA VAL A 199 -4.86 -6.74 8.88
C VAL A 199 -6.07 -6.40 8.02
N ASP A 200 -6.88 -5.44 8.45
CA ASP A 200 -7.82 -4.75 7.57
C ASP A 200 -7.03 -3.70 6.78
N PHE A 201 -6.69 -4.04 5.53
CA PHE A 201 -5.87 -3.19 4.67
C PHE A 201 -6.57 -1.87 4.32
N ARG A 202 -7.91 -1.86 4.25
CA ARG A 202 -8.66 -0.63 4.01
C ARG A 202 -8.54 0.30 5.21
N GLU A 203 -8.79 -0.22 6.41
CA GLU A 203 -8.70 0.58 7.64
C GLU A 203 -7.29 1.16 7.81
N VAL A 204 -6.25 0.35 7.63
CA VAL A 204 -4.87 0.82 7.76
C VAL A 204 -4.53 1.88 6.71
N ARG A 205 -4.92 1.69 5.44
CA ARG A 205 -4.74 2.70 4.39
C ARG A 205 -5.46 4.01 4.73
N GLU A 206 -6.71 3.94 5.15
CA GLU A 206 -7.49 5.12 5.54
C GLU A 206 -6.85 5.87 6.72
N ILE A 207 -6.39 5.15 7.75
CA ILE A 207 -5.70 5.77 8.90
C ILE A 207 -4.45 6.53 8.44
N TYR A 208 -3.61 5.92 7.59
CA TYR A 208 -2.42 6.61 7.07
C TYR A 208 -2.81 7.76 6.14
N GLY A 209 -3.77 7.56 5.24
CA GLY A 209 -4.26 8.56 4.30
C GLY A 209 -4.89 9.78 4.97
N ARG A 210 -5.44 9.65 6.16
CA ARG A 210 -5.97 10.81 6.92
C ARG A 210 -4.87 11.64 7.59
N ARG A 211 -3.62 11.19 7.65
CA ARG A 211 -2.58 11.92 8.37
C ARG A 211 -2.09 13.14 7.60
N VAL A 212 -1.95 14.28 8.28
CA VAL A 212 -1.39 15.50 7.68
C VAL A 212 0.10 15.35 7.30
N ASP A 213 0.83 14.47 7.97
CA ASP A 213 2.24 14.15 7.71
C ASP A 213 2.42 12.99 6.70
N PHE A 214 1.37 12.62 5.94
CA PHE A 214 1.46 11.50 4.99
C PHE A 214 2.55 11.71 3.94
N ASP A 215 2.62 12.89 3.31
CA ASP A 215 3.59 13.15 2.25
C ASP A 215 5.03 13.12 2.79
N GLU A 216 5.25 13.63 4.01
CA GLU A 216 6.56 13.57 4.68
C GLU A 216 7.02 12.14 4.96
N ARG A 217 6.07 11.20 5.16
CA ARG A 217 6.35 9.78 5.45
C ARG A 217 6.44 8.90 4.21
N CYS A 218 5.59 9.17 3.21
CA CYS A 218 5.32 8.27 2.10
C CYS A 218 5.84 8.80 0.76
N ALA A 219 6.13 10.10 0.61
CA ALA A 219 6.59 10.67 -0.65
C ALA A 219 8.14 10.76 -0.78
N HIS A 220 8.87 9.76 -0.27
CA HIS A 220 10.35 9.70 -0.30
C HIS A 220 10.93 9.32 -1.67
N GLN A 221 10.85 10.23 -2.64
CA GLN A 221 11.20 9.97 -4.04
C GLN A 221 12.63 9.41 -4.25
N THR A 222 13.64 9.93 -3.55
CA THR A 222 15.03 9.52 -3.76
C THR A 222 15.27 8.07 -3.33
N LYS A 223 14.90 7.70 -2.09
CA LYS A 223 15.06 6.32 -1.59
C LYS A 223 14.23 5.33 -2.41
N ALA A 224 13.01 5.70 -2.80
CA ALA A 224 12.15 4.86 -3.62
C ALA A 224 12.76 4.60 -5.00
N ARG A 225 13.30 5.64 -5.65
CA ARG A 225 14.06 5.49 -6.90
C ARG A 225 15.25 4.56 -6.71
N ASP A 226 16.09 4.81 -5.70
CA ASP A 226 17.32 4.04 -5.50
C ASP A 226 16.99 2.55 -5.23
N ALA A 227 15.89 2.26 -4.52
CA ALA A 227 15.41 0.89 -4.30
C ALA A 227 14.94 0.22 -5.60
N SER A 228 14.18 0.94 -6.41
CA SER A 228 13.72 0.45 -7.72
C SER A 228 14.90 0.19 -8.68
N GLU A 229 15.87 1.10 -8.74
CA GLU A 229 17.10 0.93 -9.54
C GLU A 229 17.94 -0.25 -9.05
N ALA A 230 18.07 -0.42 -7.74
CA ALA A 230 18.76 -1.58 -7.14
C ALA A 230 18.07 -2.90 -7.50
N LEU A 231 16.73 -2.94 -7.51
CA LEU A 231 15.96 -4.11 -7.89
C LEU A 231 16.20 -4.49 -9.35
N VAL A 232 16.20 -3.51 -10.27
CA VAL A 232 16.51 -3.71 -11.69
C VAL A 232 17.93 -4.23 -11.88
N ALA A 233 18.88 -3.72 -11.10
CA ALA A 233 20.27 -4.13 -11.14
C ALA A 233 20.51 -5.52 -10.50
N GLY A 234 19.48 -6.15 -9.92
CA GLY A 234 19.61 -7.42 -9.20
C GLY A 234 20.37 -7.29 -7.87
N ASN A 235 20.55 -6.07 -7.34
CA ASN A 235 21.19 -5.83 -6.06
C ASN A 235 20.18 -6.01 -4.91
N TYR A 236 19.75 -7.25 -4.71
CA TYR A 236 18.67 -7.58 -3.79
C TYR A 236 18.97 -7.19 -2.34
N GLU A 237 20.22 -7.30 -1.89
CA GLU A 237 20.59 -6.88 -0.53
C GLU A 237 20.40 -5.37 -0.31
N LEU A 238 20.75 -4.55 -1.32
CA LEU A 238 20.50 -3.11 -1.24
C LEU A 238 18.99 -2.81 -1.25
N VAL A 239 18.18 -3.56 -2.02
CA VAL A 239 16.72 -3.43 -1.97
C VAL A 239 16.20 -3.71 -0.55
N LEU A 240 16.71 -4.76 0.11
CA LEU A 240 16.27 -5.07 1.47
C LEU A 240 16.64 -3.98 2.48
N VAL A 241 17.82 -3.37 2.37
CA VAL A 241 18.21 -2.24 3.23
C VAL A 241 17.29 -1.04 2.99
N LEU A 242 17.12 -0.63 1.73
CA LEU A 242 16.34 0.57 1.39
C LEU A 242 14.86 0.40 1.72
N THR A 243 14.28 -0.76 1.41
CA THR A 243 12.87 -1.05 1.72
C THR A 243 12.61 -1.23 3.21
N ASP A 244 13.59 -1.64 4.02
CA ASP A 244 13.42 -1.73 5.47
C ASP A 244 13.19 -0.34 6.08
N ASP A 245 13.93 0.66 5.63
CA ASP A 245 13.77 2.04 6.10
C ASP A 245 12.50 2.67 5.54
N LEU A 246 12.22 2.48 4.25
CA LEU A 246 11.00 2.98 3.62
C LEU A 246 9.72 2.43 4.28
N LEU A 247 9.66 1.13 4.62
CA LEU A 247 8.48 0.52 5.24
C LEU A 247 8.31 0.89 6.72
N LYS A 248 9.36 1.35 7.41
CA LYS A 248 9.22 1.96 8.76
C LYS A 248 8.51 3.32 8.68
N GLU A 249 8.76 4.06 7.61
CA GLU A 249 8.21 5.39 7.38
C GLU A 249 6.79 5.29 6.80
N CYS A 250 6.62 4.45 5.77
CA CYS A 250 5.38 4.24 5.03
C CYS A 250 5.05 2.74 4.85
N PRO A 251 4.37 2.11 5.82
CA PRO A 251 4.02 0.69 5.75
C PRO A 251 2.85 0.37 4.81
N VAL A 252 2.21 1.38 4.21
CA VAL A 252 1.06 1.22 3.30
C VAL A 252 1.43 1.37 1.83
N ASP A 253 2.71 1.56 1.52
CA ASP A 253 3.18 1.63 0.14
C ASP A 253 3.27 0.23 -0.46
N ALA A 254 2.42 -0.03 -1.46
CA ALA A 254 2.32 -1.33 -2.11
C ALA A 254 3.61 -1.69 -2.88
N ASP A 255 4.24 -0.71 -3.53
CA ASP A 255 5.44 -0.95 -4.33
C ASP A 255 6.63 -1.35 -3.46
N PHE A 256 6.77 -0.77 -2.27
CA PHE A 256 7.83 -1.16 -1.33
C PHE A 256 7.69 -2.62 -0.88
N HIS A 257 6.46 -3.07 -0.67
CA HIS A 257 6.16 -4.47 -0.39
C HIS A 257 6.47 -5.39 -1.57
N LEU A 258 6.11 -4.97 -2.78
CA LEU A 258 6.41 -5.69 -4.01
C LEU A 258 7.93 -5.87 -4.19
N TRP A 259 8.69 -4.77 -4.11
CA TRP A 259 10.14 -4.80 -4.32
C TRP A 259 10.86 -5.64 -3.27
N ARG A 260 10.49 -5.49 -2.00
CA ARG A 260 11.07 -6.29 -0.91
C ARG A 260 10.74 -7.76 -1.06
N GLY A 261 9.47 -8.09 -1.35
CA GLY A 261 9.04 -9.46 -1.59
C GLY A 261 9.82 -10.11 -2.73
N ALA A 262 9.94 -9.41 -3.86
CA ALA A 262 10.69 -9.90 -5.02
C ALA A 262 12.19 -10.11 -4.71
N ALA A 263 12.82 -9.19 -3.97
CA ALA A 263 14.20 -9.35 -3.52
C ALA A 263 14.38 -10.57 -2.60
N LEU A 264 13.48 -10.77 -1.62
CA LEU A 264 13.51 -11.91 -0.70
C LEU A 264 13.36 -13.25 -1.43
N PHE A 265 12.43 -13.36 -2.37
CA PHE A 265 12.29 -14.56 -3.22
C PHE A 265 13.56 -14.81 -4.04
N SER A 266 14.18 -13.75 -4.56
CA SER A 266 15.36 -13.87 -5.41
C SER A 266 16.59 -14.42 -4.67
N ILE A 267 16.65 -14.26 -3.34
CA ILE A 267 17.72 -14.79 -2.49
C ILE A 267 17.29 -15.99 -1.64
N GLY A 268 16.13 -16.60 -1.93
CA GLY A 268 15.65 -17.82 -1.29
C GLY A 268 15.06 -17.66 0.12
N ARG A 269 14.67 -16.44 0.50
CA ARG A 269 14.00 -16.13 1.79
C ARG A 269 12.47 -16.16 1.64
N ASP A 270 11.95 -17.27 1.14
CA ASP A 270 10.56 -17.39 0.67
C ASP A 270 9.51 -17.07 1.73
N SER A 271 9.70 -17.48 2.98
CA SER A 271 8.73 -17.21 4.06
C SER A 271 8.55 -15.72 4.33
N GLU A 272 9.63 -14.94 4.25
CA GLU A 272 9.60 -13.49 4.41
C GLU A 272 9.05 -12.82 3.14
N GLY A 273 9.38 -13.35 1.96
CA GLY A 273 8.81 -12.87 0.70
C GLY A 273 7.29 -13.01 0.66
N GLU A 274 6.76 -14.13 1.16
CA GLU A 274 5.31 -14.38 1.22
C GLU A 274 4.57 -13.44 2.17
N LEU A 275 5.23 -12.97 3.24
CA LEU A 275 4.67 -11.92 4.10
C LEU A 275 4.45 -10.63 3.29
N HIS A 276 5.48 -10.13 2.61
CA HIS A 276 5.36 -8.88 1.86
C HIS A 276 4.47 -9.01 0.63
N LYS A 277 4.41 -10.18 0.02
CA LYS A 277 3.43 -10.49 -1.03
C LYS A 277 2.00 -10.40 -0.53
N ARG A 278 1.69 -10.97 0.64
CA ARG A 278 0.37 -10.84 1.27
C ARG A 278 -0.01 -9.36 1.48
N TRP A 279 0.95 -8.56 1.92
CA TRP A 279 0.75 -7.12 2.12
C TRP A 279 0.49 -6.37 0.81
N TYR A 280 1.32 -6.58 -0.20
CA TYR A 280 1.11 -6.02 -1.54
C TYR A 280 -0.29 -6.34 -2.08
N LEU A 281 -0.66 -7.62 -2.09
CA LEU A 281 -1.97 -8.05 -2.59
C LEU A 281 -3.12 -7.51 -1.74
N GLY A 282 -2.96 -7.46 -0.42
CA GLY A 282 -3.99 -6.94 0.48
C GLY A 282 -4.26 -5.45 0.27
N LEU A 283 -3.20 -4.65 0.11
CA LEU A 283 -3.30 -3.23 -0.19
C LEU A 283 -3.99 -3.00 -1.54
N ILE A 284 -3.54 -3.68 -2.60
CA ILE A 284 -4.16 -3.58 -3.93
C ILE A 284 -5.62 -4.04 -3.90
N GLN A 285 -5.92 -5.17 -3.28
CA GLN A 285 -7.29 -5.68 -3.23
C GLN A 285 -8.22 -4.71 -2.50
N SER A 286 -7.76 -4.04 -1.43
CA SER A 286 -8.56 -3.03 -0.76
C SER A 286 -8.87 -1.80 -1.63
N ILE A 287 -8.04 -1.49 -2.65
CA ILE A 287 -8.34 -0.48 -3.67
C ILE A 287 -9.40 -1.02 -4.62
N LEU A 288 -9.18 -2.22 -5.16
CA LEU A 288 -10.06 -2.85 -6.14
C LEU A 288 -11.45 -3.16 -5.56
N ASP A 289 -11.58 -3.41 -4.26
CA ASP A 289 -12.87 -3.65 -3.59
C ASP A 289 -13.69 -2.36 -3.39
N SER A 290 -13.10 -1.18 -3.60
CA SER A 290 -13.77 0.11 -3.40
C SER A 290 -14.61 0.58 -4.59
N GLY A 291 -14.41 -0.02 -5.78
CA GLY A 291 -15.04 0.40 -7.03
C GLY A 291 -14.65 -0.51 -8.19
N ASP A 292 -15.01 -0.14 -9.43
CA ASP A 292 -14.55 -0.83 -10.64
C ASP A 292 -13.67 0.06 -11.55
N GLY A 293 -13.56 1.35 -11.22
CA GLY A 293 -12.72 2.30 -11.94
C GLY A 293 -13.18 2.61 -13.35
N THR A 294 -14.38 2.21 -13.78
CA THR A 294 -14.88 2.41 -15.15
C THR A 294 -15.61 3.73 -15.34
N SER A 295 -16.03 4.39 -14.26
CA SER A 295 -16.64 5.71 -14.25
C SER A 295 -16.26 6.52 -13.00
N ALA A 296 -16.59 7.82 -12.98
CA ALA A 296 -16.34 8.66 -11.81
C ALA A 296 -17.14 8.21 -10.57
N GLU A 297 -18.34 7.65 -10.76
CA GLU A 297 -19.21 7.14 -9.69
C GLU A 297 -18.70 5.84 -9.08
N SER A 298 -17.94 5.06 -9.86
CA SER A 298 -17.40 3.75 -9.51
C SER A 298 -15.86 3.79 -9.35
N ALA A 299 -15.29 4.99 -9.24
CA ALA A 299 -13.86 5.22 -9.18
C ALA A 299 -13.20 4.47 -8.00
N TYR A 300 -11.99 3.98 -8.23
CA TYR A 300 -11.19 3.36 -7.17
C TYR A 300 -10.77 4.39 -6.12
N VAL A 301 -11.00 4.12 -4.84
CA VAL A 301 -10.61 5.02 -3.74
C VAL A 301 -9.12 4.85 -3.41
N THR A 302 -8.37 5.94 -3.59
CA THR A 302 -6.92 6.01 -3.35
C THR A 302 -6.59 7.07 -2.31
N ILE A 303 -5.50 6.86 -1.58
CA ILE A 303 -4.99 7.81 -0.58
C ILE A 303 -3.78 8.58 -1.11
N SER A 304 -3.18 8.17 -2.22
CA SER A 304 -2.01 8.78 -2.84
C SER A 304 -1.97 8.49 -4.34
N THR A 305 -1.21 9.30 -5.08
CA THR A 305 -0.91 9.02 -6.49
C THR A 305 -0.13 7.71 -6.64
N GLY A 306 0.71 7.35 -5.67
CA GLY A 306 1.43 6.07 -5.66
C GLY A 306 0.47 4.88 -5.79
N GLU A 307 -0.65 4.89 -5.06
CA GLU A 307 -1.65 3.82 -5.14
C GLU A 307 -2.34 3.72 -6.51
N GLU A 308 -2.55 4.84 -7.20
CA GLU A 308 -3.10 4.85 -8.57
C GLU A 308 -2.16 4.08 -9.50
N TYR A 309 -0.87 4.43 -9.48
CA TYR A 309 0.13 3.80 -10.35
C TYR A 309 0.42 2.34 -9.95
N SER A 310 0.40 2.00 -8.66
CA SER A 310 0.51 0.59 -8.22
C SER A 310 -0.70 -0.23 -8.68
N THR A 311 -1.90 0.34 -8.67
CA THR A 311 -3.12 -0.30 -9.17
C THR A 311 -3.06 -0.53 -10.68
N LEU A 312 -2.67 0.49 -11.45
CA LEU A 312 -2.48 0.35 -12.90
C LEU A 312 -1.42 -0.71 -13.24
N SER A 313 -0.32 -0.73 -12.49
CA SER A 313 0.75 -1.73 -12.65
C SER A 313 0.24 -3.14 -12.38
N TYR A 314 -0.56 -3.34 -11.32
CA TYR A 314 -1.18 -4.63 -11.02
C TYR A 314 -2.13 -5.11 -12.12
N LEU A 315 -2.93 -4.18 -12.67
CA LEU A 315 -3.85 -4.45 -13.78
C LEU A 315 -3.14 -4.56 -15.14
N ARG A 316 -1.81 -4.39 -15.19
CA ARG A 316 -0.99 -4.40 -16.41
C ARG A 316 -1.43 -3.34 -17.43
N LEU A 317 -1.83 -2.19 -16.92
CA LEU A 317 -2.26 -1.03 -17.69
C LEU A 317 -1.13 -0.01 -17.76
N THR A 318 -0.81 0.43 -18.97
CA THR A 318 0.19 1.45 -19.21
C THR A 318 -0.45 2.84 -19.21
N PRO A 319 -0.12 3.74 -18.26
CA PRO A 319 -0.71 5.08 -18.21
C PRO A 319 -0.18 5.97 -19.35
N GLN A 320 -1.12 6.54 -20.11
CA GLN A 320 -0.87 7.42 -21.25
C GLN A 320 -1.02 8.90 -20.87
N GLN A 321 -2.18 9.29 -20.36
CA GLN A 321 -2.51 10.67 -20.02
C GLN A 321 -3.37 10.71 -18.76
N GLN A 322 -3.14 11.71 -17.90
CA GLN A 322 -3.94 11.96 -16.71
C GLN A 322 -4.67 13.30 -16.86
N PHE A 323 -5.93 13.35 -16.43
CA PHE A 323 -6.73 14.56 -16.34
C PHE A 323 -7.61 14.51 -15.09
N LEU A 324 -7.94 15.69 -14.58
CA LEU A 324 -8.79 15.85 -13.41
C LEU A 324 -10.23 16.09 -13.87
N VAL A 325 -11.14 15.25 -13.41
CA VAL A 325 -12.58 15.41 -13.61
C VAL A 325 -13.13 16.24 -12.46
N GLU A 326 -13.61 17.45 -12.77
CA GLU A 326 -14.22 18.34 -11.80
C GLU A 326 -15.59 17.83 -11.34
N GLY A 327 -15.88 17.99 -10.06
CA GLY A 327 -17.14 17.59 -9.44
C GLY A 327 -16.94 17.24 -7.96
N PRO A 328 -18.02 16.98 -7.21
CA PRO A 328 -17.96 16.33 -5.91
C PRO A 328 -18.26 14.82 -6.03
N PRO A 329 -17.31 13.91 -5.75
CA PRO A 329 -15.89 14.15 -5.49
C PRO A 329 -15.12 14.51 -6.75
N MET A 330 -13.95 15.15 -6.58
CA MET A 330 -12.99 15.34 -7.68
C MET A 330 -12.29 14.02 -7.94
N VAL A 331 -12.18 13.62 -9.20
CA VAL A 331 -11.72 12.29 -9.60
C VAL A 331 -10.57 12.43 -10.59
N ASP A 332 -9.47 11.70 -10.35
CA ASP A 332 -8.39 11.55 -11.32
C ASP A 332 -8.80 10.52 -12.37
N ALA A 333 -8.71 10.88 -13.64
CA ALA A 333 -8.98 9.99 -14.75
C ALA A 333 -7.71 9.80 -15.57
N ILE A 334 -7.32 8.54 -15.75
CA ILE A 334 -6.09 8.16 -16.43
C ILE A 334 -6.46 7.35 -17.66
N SER A 335 -6.17 7.88 -18.84
CA SER A 335 -6.18 7.10 -20.07
C SER A 335 -5.05 6.08 -20.04
N VAL A 336 -5.37 4.83 -20.33
CA VAL A 336 -4.47 3.69 -20.24
C VAL A 336 -4.49 2.87 -21.51
N GLU A 337 -3.45 2.08 -21.70
CA GLU A 337 -3.32 1.08 -22.77
C GLU A 337 -3.02 -0.29 -22.16
N ASP A 338 -3.71 -1.35 -22.60
CA ASP A 338 -3.46 -2.72 -22.15
C ASP A 338 -2.38 -3.44 -22.99
N GLU A 339 -2.07 -4.70 -22.67
CA GLU A 339 -1.07 -5.50 -23.41
C GLU A 339 -1.44 -5.74 -24.89
N SER A 340 -2.72 -5.59 -25.28
CA SER A 340 -3.20 -5.73 -26.65
C SER A 340 -3.14 -4.44 -27.46
N GLY A 341 -2.85 -3.30 -26.80
CA GLY A 341 -2.91 -1.97 -27.38
C GLY A 341 -4.30 -1.34 -27.32
N GLU A 342 -5.27 -1.95 -26.61
CA GLU A 342 -6.60 -1.38 -26.41
C GLU A 342 -6.53 -0.22 -25.42
N GLN A 343 -7.16 0.90 -25.78
CA GLN A 343 -7.22 2.08 -24.93
C GLN A 343 -8.51 2.13 -24.11
N SER A 344 -8.37 2.48 -22.83
CA SER A 344 -9.50 2.72 -21.92
C SER A 344 -9.16 3.86 -20.96
N THR A 345 -10.08 4.19 -20.06
CA THR A 345 -9.88 5.19 -19.00
C THR A 345 -10.17 4.54 -17.65
N VAL A 346 -9.28 4.73 -16.69
CA VAL A 346 -9.47 4.31 -15.30
C VAL A 346 -9.67 5.55 -14.42
N TYR A 347 -10.67 5.48 -13.54
CA TYR A 347 -11.04 6.57 -12.63
C TYR A 347 -10.62 6.25 -11.20
N PHE A 348 -10.01 7.23 -10.55
CA PHE A 348 -9.52 7.18 -9.18
C PHE A 348 -10.13 8.33 -8.36
N ASN A 349 -10.55 8.04 -7.13
CA ASN A 349 -11.05 9.03 -6.18
C ASN A 349 -9.96 9.30 -5.11
N PRO A 350 -9.14 10.35 -5.29
CA PRO A 350 -8.06 10.72 -4.39
C PRO A 350 -8.53 11.73 -3.32
N ALA A 351 -9.76 11.63 -2.81
CA ALA A 351 -10.35 12.62 -1.88
C ALA A 351 -9.44 12.94 -0.68
N LEU A 352 -8.81 11.93 -0.08
CA LEU A 352 -7.88 12.14 1.04
C LEU A 352 -6.64 12.93 0.63
N HIS A 353 -6.12 12.75 -0.59
CA HIS A 353 -5.01 13.54 -1.10
C HIS A 353 -5.39 15.01 -1.22
N PHE A 354 -6.56 15.32 -1.79
CA PHE A 354 -7.05 16.70 -1.90
C PHE A 354 -7.33 17.34 -0.55
N LEU A 355 -7.87 16.60 0.42
CA LEU A 355 -8.07 17.10 1.78
C LEU A 355 -6.75 17.51 2.44
N ARG A 356 -5.70 16.69 2.33
CA ARG A 356 -4.36 17.02 2.86
C ARG A 356 -3.75 18.21 2.14
N LEU A 357 -3.88 18.29 0.82
CA LEU A 357 -3.39 19.41 0.04
C LEU A 357 -4.06 20.72 0.48
N ALA A 358 -5.38 20.71 0.68
CA ALA A 358 -6.13 21.87 1.17
C ALA A 358 -5.68 22.33 2.57
N GLU A 359 -5.36 21.39 3.46
CA GLU A 359 -4.82 21.70 4.79
C GLU A 359 -3.42 22.32 4.71
N SER A 360 -2.54 21.81 3.82
CA SER A 360 -1.17 22.32 3.68
C SER A 360 -1.07 23.76 3.13
N LEU A 361 -2.16 24.30 2.59
CA LEU A 361 -2.24 25.65 2.03
C LEU A 361 -2.76 26.70 3.04
N GLN A 362 -3.18 26.28 4.23
CA GLN A 362 -3.60 27.16 5.33
C GLN A 362 -2.39 27.55 6.18
#